data_AF-A0AAW8UI16-F1
#
_entry.id   AF-A0AAW8UI16-F1
#
_cell.length_a   1.000
_cell.length_b   1.000
_cell.length_c   1.000
_cell.angle_alpha   90.00
_cell.angle_beta   90.00
_cell.angle_gamma   90.00
#
_symmetry.space_group_name_H-M   'P 1'
#
loop_
_entity.id
_entity.type
_entity.pdbx_description
1 polymer ?
#
loop_
_entity_poly.entity_id
_entity_poly.type
_entity_poly.pdbx_seq_one_letter_code
_entity_poly.pdbx_strand_id
1 'polypeptide(L)'
;MFNSTNLYTGKQFDWKVIPKEKTKSGKAYDVTKNNFEKVSDKIASRYGAKIIEKSPGNSHLKYTKWQTQSIYKSQIKQRLDYLLEMSSDIEDFKRKATALNLSFDFSGKWATYRLLDEPQMKNTRGRNLDKKHPEKYNLESIIERLDTNELSLTVDEVVERYEEKVDVVKQDFDYQVTVEKWQIDHMTSIGFYLNVDFGIADRGQIFIGGYKVDQLENGDCVLYLKKNETFRLLSEKEASFTKYLTGHDLAKQLGLYNGTVPLKKEPVISTINELVDAINFLAEHGVTEGTQFNNMESRLMAALGDAEEKLSIIDDKIMELTKISKLLIEVESGYSQTTLEELEKLGVNPKLKYLDIHQELQSEKMSRKILKNKFEQTVDEINTFNEIKAAKLEENKEKSEGKRI
;
A
#
# COMPACT_ATOMS: atom_id res chain seq x y z
N MET A 1 -24.92 -22.16 53.95
CA MET A 1 -23.90 -21.27 53.35
C MET A 1 -23.07 -22.09 52.39
N PHE A 2 -23.03 -21.74 51.09
CA PHE A 2 -22.09 -22.35 50.14
C PHE A 2 -20.69 -21.84 50.46
N ASN A 3 -19.76 -22.74 50.77
CA ASN A 3 -18.35 -22.38 50.95
C ASN A 3 -17.73 -22.14 49.57
N SER A 4 -17.36 -20.90 49.26
CA SER A 4 -16.76 -20.50 47.98
C SER A 4 -15.23 -20.62 47.95
N THR A 5 -14.64 -21.20 49.00
CA THR A 5 -13.19 -21.36 49.14
C THR A 5 -12.77 -22.77 48.75
N ASN A 6 -11.87 -22.87 47.78
CA ASN A 6 -11.26 -24.12 47.39
C ASN A 6 -10.38 -24.66 48.54
N LEU A 7 -10.74 -25.81 49.10
CA LEU A 7 -10.09 -26.39 50.29
C LEU A 7 -8.63 -26.82 50.05
N TYR A 8 -8.21 -27.04 48.81
CA TYR A 8 -6.84 -27.43 48.47
C TYR A 8 -5.91 -26.25 48.19
N THR A 9 -6.44 -25.16 47.63
CA THR A 9 -5.63 -24.01 47.20
C THR A 9 -5.84 -22.76 48.07
N GLY A 10 -6.82 -22.78 48.98
CA GLY A 10 -7.20 -21.65 49.83
C GLY A 10 -7.83 -20.47 49.08
N LYS A 11 -8.01 -20.58 47.75
CA LYS A 11 -8.53 -19.49 46.93
C LYS A 11 -10.04 -19.42 47.04
N GLN A 12 -10.55 -18.23 47.36
CA GLN A 12 -11.97 -17.92 47.36
C GLN A 12 -12.43 -17.48 45.96
N PHE A 13 -13.60 -17.94 45.56
CA PHE A 13 -14.21 -17.56 44.29
C PHE A 13 -14.68 -16.10 44.32
N ASP A 14 -14.22 -15.30 43.36
CA ASP A 14 -14.48 -13.85 43.28
C ASP A 14 -15.83 -13.57 42.59
N TRP A 15 -16.86 -13.33 43.40
CA TRP A 15 -18.20 -12.96 42.94
C TRP A 15 -18.23 -11.48 42.54
N LYS A 16 -18.05 -11.19 41.25
CA LYS A 16 -17.88 -9.82 40.77
C LYS A 16 -18.86 -9.45 39.66
N VAL A 17 -19.70 -8.45 39.93
CA VAL A 17 -20.55 -7.79 38.93
C VAL A 17 -20.10 -6.33 38.80
N ILE A 18 -19.74 -5.92 37.59
CA ILE A 18 -19.39 -4.54 37.27
C ILE A 18 -20.68 -3.80 36.88
N PRO A 19 -21.08 -2.75 37.61
CA PRO A 19 -22.33 -2.05 37.34
C PRO A 19 -22.25 -1.24 36.04
N LYS A 20 -23.41 -0.99 35.42
CA LYS A 20 -23.53 -0.43 34.06
C LYS A 20 -22.81 0.91 33.88
N GLU A 21 -22.78 1.73 34.92
CA GLU A 21 -22.17 3.06 34.98
C GLU A 21 -20.64 3.00 34.83
N LYS A 22 -20.02 1.87 35.16
CA LYS A 22 -18.57 1.65 35.04
C LYS A 22 -18.17 0.95 33.74
N THR A 23 -19.11 0.71 32.83
CA THR A 23 -18.84 0.03 31.55
C THR A 23 -19.07 0.98 30.37
N LYS A 24 -18.19 0.92 29.36
CA LYS A 24 -18.36 1.68 28.10
C LYS A 24 -19.59 1.24 27.29
N SER A 25 -20.16 0.08 27.60
CA SER A 25 -21.30 -0.52 26.89
C SER A 25 -22.67 -0.07 27.41
N GLY A 26 -22.73 0.59 28.58
CA GLY A 26 -23.98 0.95 29.24
C GLY A 26 -24.77 -0.24 29.82
N LYS A 27 -24.17 -1.43 29.91
CA LYS A 27 -24.78 -2.66 30.45
C LYS A 27 -23.93 -3.21 31.59
N ALA A 28 -24.56 -3.75 32.63
CA ALA A 28 -23.83 -4.41 33.70
C ALA A 28 -23.07 -5.63 33.16
N TYR A 29 -21.82 -5.81 33.61
CA TYR A 29 -20.96 -6.92 33.19
C TYR A 29 -20.72 -7.86 34.36
N ASP A 30 -21.28 -9.06 34.27
CA ASP A 30 -21.11 -10.11 35.26
C ASP A 30 -19.86 -10.94 34.95
N VAL A 31 -18.80 -10.71 35.71
CA VAL A 31 -17.50 -11.40 35.56
C VAL A 31 -17.67 -12.88 35.92
N THR A 32 -18.51 -13.17 36.91
CA THR A 32 -18.81 -14.51 37.39
C THR A 32 -19.44 -15.35 36.29
N LYS A 33 -20.50 -14.83 35.67
CA LYS A 33 -21.18 -15.48 34.54
C LYS A 33 -20.21 -15.76 33.39
N ASN A 34 -19.41 -14.77 33.00
CA ASN A 34 -18.44 -14.92 31.90
C ASN A 34 -17.38 -16.00 32.19
N ASN A 35 -16.94 -16.13 33.45
CA ASN A 35 -15.99 -17.17 33.85
C ASN A 35 -16.62 -18.58 33.82
N PHE A 36 -17.86 -18.72 34.30
CA PHE A 36 -18.59 -19.99 34.22
C PHE A 36 -18.88 -20.41 32.78
N GLU A 37 -19.26 -19.47 31.93
CA GLU A 37 -19.45 -19.74 30.50
C GLU A 37 -18.17 -20.25 29.84
N LYS A 38 -17.01 -19.63 30.11
CA LYS A 38 -15.71 -20.13 29.58
C LYS A 38 -15.37 -21.56 30.03
N VAL A 39 -15.66 -21.89 31.29
CA VAL A 39 -15.43 -23.25 31.81
C VAL A 39 -16.41 -24.24 31.17
N SER A 40 -17.68 -23.85 31.03
CA SER A 40 -18.73 -24.65 30.39
C SER A 40 -18.41 -24.91 28.93
N ASP A 41 -18.05 -23.87 28.16
CA ASP A 41 -17.69 -23.95 26.75
C ASP A 41 -16.46 -24.85 26.53
N LYS A 42 -15.46 -24.79 27.44
CA LYS A 42 -14.28 -25.67 27.41
C LYS A 42 -14.65 -27.14 27.63
N ILE A 43 -15.57 -27.43 28.56
CA ILE A 43 -16.05 -28.79 28.80
C ILE A 43 -16.88 -29.27 27.60
N ALA A 44 -17.78 -28.43 27.09
CA ALA A 44 -18.60 -28.75 25.92
C ALA A 44 -17.74 -29.04 24.68
N SER A 45 -16.72 -28.22 24.42
CA SER A 45 -15.73 -28.46 23.35
C SER A 45 -15.02 -29.81 23.49
N ARG A 46 -14.55 -30.16 24.70
CA ARG A 46 -13.85 -31.42 24.96
C ARG A 46 -14.72 -32.66 24.68
N TYR A 47 -16.03 -32.57 24.91
CA TYR A 47 -16.96 -33.69 24.75
C TYR A 47 -17.83 -33.60 23.49
N GLY A 48 -17.50 -32.69 22.55
CA GLY A 48 -18.22 -32.54 21.29
C GLY A 48 -19.65 -32.03 21.43
N ALA A 49 -20.00 -31.38 22.54
CA ALA A 49 -21.30 -30.79 22.76
C ALA A 49 -21.41 -29.41 22.08
N LYS A 50 -22.62 -29.06 21.63
CA LYS A 50 -22.90 -27.79 20.94
C LYS A 50 -22.69 -26.60 21.89
N ILE A 51 -21.76 -25.71 21.54
CA ILE A 51 -21.51 -24.42 22.23
C ILE A 51 -22.46 -23.36 21.67
N ILE A 52 -22.99 -22.49 22.53
CA ILE A 52 -23.84 -21.38 22.10
C ILE A 52 -22.96 -20.34 21.40
N GLU A 53 -23.12 -20.18 20.08
CA GLU A 53 -22.41 -19.16 19.30
C GLU A 53 -22.88 -17.76 19.69
N LYS A 54 -21.98 -16.97 20.30
CA LYS A 54 -22.21 -15.54 20.52
C LYS A 54 -21.82 -14.78 19.26
N SER A 55 -22.70 -13.89 18.78
CA SER A 55 -22.36 -12.98 17.69
C SER A 55 -21.19 -12.07 18.12
N PRO A 56 -20.05 -12.08 17.41
CA PRO A 56 -18.91 -11.24 17.79
C PRO A 56 -19.28 -9.75 17.70
N GLY A 57 -18.98 -8.96 18.74
CA GLY A 57 -19.25 -7.51 18.75
C GLY A 57 -18.59 -6.75 17.59
N ASN A 58 -17.44 -7.26 17.13
CA ASN A 58 -16.79 -6.94 15.86
C ASN A 58 -16.73 -8.22 15.01
N SER A 59 -17.78 -8.49 14.24
CA SER A 59 -17.81 -9.64 13.34
C SER A 59 -16.94 -9.41 12.11
N HIS A 60 -16.41 -10.49 11.54
CA HIS A 60 -15.73 -10.51 10.23
C HIS A 60 -16.46 -9.65 9.19
N LEU A 61 -17.79 -9.76 9.16
CA LEU A 61 -18.67 -8.96 8.30
C LEU A 61 -18.50 -7.44 8.48
N LYS A 62 -18.29 -6.93 9.70
CA LYS A 62 -18.06 -5.49 9.95
C LYS A 62 -16.69 -5.02 9.45
N TYR A 63 -15.67 -5.87 9.58
CA TYR A 63 -14.31 -5.56 9.11
C TYR A 63 -14.21 -5.62 7.58
N THR A 64 -14.79 -6.65 6.94
CA THR A 64 -14.90 -6.73 5.48
C THR A 64 -15.64 -5.51 4.93
N LYS A 65 -16.75 -5.10 5.58
CA LYS A 65 -17.45 -3.86 5.22
C LYS A 65 -16.58 -2.60 5.34
N TRP A 66 -15.69 -2.53 6.33
CA TRP A 66 -14.76 -1.40 6.48
C TRP A 66 -13.68 -1.41 5.38
N GLN A 67 -13.10 -2.56 5.05
CA GLN A 67 -12.13 -2.69 3.96
C GLN A 67 -12.77 -2.31 2.62
N THR A 68 -13.96 -2.83 2.32
CA THR A 68 -14.73 -2.47 1.12
C THR A 68 -15.03 -0.96 1.06
N GLN A 69 -15.43 -0.34 2.19
CA GLN A 69 -15.61 1.11 2.25
C GLN A 69 -14.30 1.90 2.03
N SER A 70 -13.16 1.38 2.47
CA SER A 70 -11.86 1.99 2.23
C SER A 70 -11.46 1.91 0.76
N ILE A 71 -11.76 0.79 0.10
CA ILE A 71 -11.55 0.61 -1.35
C ILE A 71 -12.38 1.64 -2.13
N TYR A 72 -13.68 1.76 -1.84
CA TYR A 72 -14.54 2.75 -2.51
C TYR A 72 -14.05 4.18 -2.31
N LYS A 73 -13.58 4.55 -1.11
CA LYS A 73 -12.99 5.87 -0.88
C LYS A 73 -11.76 6.11 -1.76
N SER A 74 -10.90 5.11 -1.90
CA SER A 74 -9.71 5.21 -2.75
C SER A 74 -10.08 5.37 -4.22
N GLN A 75 -10.98 4.53 -4.74
CA GLN A 75 -11.47 4.61 -6.13
C GLN A 75 -12.15 5.96 -6.42
N ILE A 76 -13.03 6.44 -5.54
CA ILE A 76 -13.68 7.75 -5.68
C ILE A 76 -12.62 8.86 -5.72
N LYS A 77 -11.65 8.82 -4.81
CA LYS A 77 -10.58 9.82 -4.76
C LYS A 77 -9.76 9.82 -6.06
N GLN A 78 -9.39 8.65 -6.57
CA GLN A 78 -8.66 8.52 -7.83
C GLN A 78 -9.44 9.11 -9.02
N ARG A 79 -10.74 8.80 -9.15
CA ARG A 79 -11.60 9.38 -10.21
C ARG A 79 -11.67 10.90 -10.10
N LEU A 80 -11.88 11.42 -8.89
CA LEU A 80 -11.98 12.86 -8.67
C LEU A 80 -10.67 13.59 -8.96
N ASP A 81 -9.54 13.08 -8.47
CA ASP A 81 -8.22 13.65 -8.74
C ASP A 81 -7.94 13.69 -10.25
N TYR A 82 -8.28 12.61 -10.97
CA TYR A 82 -8.15 12.54 -12.43
C TYR A 82 -9.08 13.53 -13.15
N LEU A 83 -10.36 13.60 -12.77
CA LEU A 83 -11.33 14.52 -13.38
C LEU A 83 -10.96 16.00 -13.15
N LEU A 84 -10.39 16.35 -11.99
CA LEU A 84 -9.90 17.70 -11.71
C LEU A 84 -8.75 18.11 -12.65
N GLU A 85 -7.97 17.15 -13.13
CA GLU A 85 -6.89 17.40 -14.08
C GLU A 85 -7.38 17.44 -15.53
N MET A 86 -8.44 16.70 -15.87
CA MET A 86 -8.88 16.46 -17.26
C MET A 86 -10.12 17.26 -17.70
N SER A 87 -10.76 18.00 -16.79
CA SER A 87 -11.98 18.76 -17.11
C SER A 87 -11.69 20.25 -17.33
N SER A 88 -12.40 20.87 -18.26
CA SER A 88 -12.24 22.32 -18.54
C SER A 88 -13.13 23.19 -17.64
N ASP A 89 -14.34 22.72 -17.37
CA ASP A 89 -15.34 23.45 -16.60
C ASP A 89 -16.24 22.48 -15.83
N ILE A 90 -17.14 23.03 -15.00
CA ILE A 90 -18.00 22.22 -14.14
C ILE A 90 -18.99 21.34 -14.92
N GLU A 91 -19.47 21.76 -16.09
CA GLU A 91 -20.41 20.96 -16.89
C GLU A 91 -19.67 19.85 -17.64
N ASP A 92 -18.46 20.12 -18.12
CA ASP A 92 -17.54 19.10 -18.63
C ASP A 92 -17.17 18.06 -17.55
N PHE A 93 -16.83 18.51 -16.34
CA PHE A 93 -16.57 17.64 -15.19
C PHE A 93 -17.75 16.71 -14.90
N LYS A 94 -18.99 17.22 -14.89
CA LYS A 94 -20.19 16.41 -14.64
C LYS A 94 -20.41 15.35 -15.73
N ARG A 95 -20.19 15.69 -17.00
CA ARG A 95 -20.31 14.76 -18.13
C ARG A 95 -19.28 13.65 -18.01
N LYS A 96 -18.00 13.99 -17.79
CA LYS A 96 -16.90 13.03 -17.61
C LYS A 96 -17.07 12.17 -16.37
N ALA A 97 -17.50 12.75 -15.24
CA ALA A 97 -17.80 12.02 -14.02
C ALA A 97 -18.89 10.96 -14.23
N THR A 98 -19.95 11.32 -14.96
CA THR A 98 -21.04 10.38 -15.29
C THR A 98 -20.54 9.24 -16.17
N ALA A 99 -19.70 9.54 -17.18
CA ALA A 99 -19.09 8.53 -18.04
C ALA A 99 -18.16 7.58 -17.27
N LEU A 100 -17.43 8.09 -16.27
CA LEU A 100 -16.64 7.30 -15.33
C LEU A 100 -17.46 6.67 -14.19
N ASN A 101 -18.77 6.47 -14.37
CA ASN A 101 -19.65 5.83 -13.39
C ASN A 101 -19.60 6.45 -11.98
N LEU A 102 -19.34 7.76 -11.88
CA LEU A 102 -19.26 8.49 -10.62
C LEU A 102 -20.48 9.40 -10.46
N SER A 103 -21.38 9.04 -9.55
CA SER A 103 -22.46 9.92 -9.12
C SER A 103 -21.97 10.95 -8.11
N PHE A 104 -22.54 12.15 -8.17
CA PHE A 104 -22.20 13.28 -7.32
C PHE A 104 -23.47 14.03 -6.87
N ASP A 105 -23.42 14.65 -5.69
CA ASP A 105 -24.46 15.54 -5.16
C ASP A 105 -23.81 16.70 -4.41
N PHE A 106 -24.07 17.92 -4.88
CA PHE A 106 -23.52 19.17 -4.36
C PHE A 106 -24.53 19.97 -3.52
N SER A 107 -25.73 19.44 -3.23
CA SER A 107 -26.80 20.17 -2.55
C SER A 107 -26.54 20.43 -1.06
N GLY A 108 -25.71 19.60 -0.44
CA GLY A 108 -25.35 19.71 0.97
C GLY A 108 -24.07 20.50 1.21
N LYS A 109 -23.77 20.80 2.49
CA LYS A 109 -22.49 21.41 2.91
C LYS A 109 -21.25 20.65 2.40
N TRP A 110 -21.37 19.32 2.29
CA TRP A 110 -20.31 18.48 1.78
C TRP A 110 -20.83 17.76 0.56
N ALA A 111 -20.10 17.87 -0.55
CA ALA A 111 -20.37 17.07 -1.74
C ALA A 111 -20.37 15.58 -1.37
N THR A 112 -21.27 14.81 -1.97
CA THR A 112 -21.32 13.36 -1.77
C THR A 112 -21.15 12.64 -3.09
N TYR A 113 -20.46 11.51 -3.03
CA TYR A 113 -20.03 10.75 -4.19
C TYR A 113 -20.36 9.27 -4.03
N ARG A 114 -20.65 8.61 -5.14
CA ARG A 114 -20.87 7.16 -5.16
C ARG A 114 -20.51 6.57 -6.53
N LEU A 115 -19.82 5.44 -6.49
CA LEU A 115 -19.53 4.60 -7.65
C LEU A 115 -20.81 3.85 -8.06
N LEU A 116 -21.12 3.89 -9.35
CA LEU A 116 -22.31 3.26 -9.93
C LEU A 116 -22.04 1.85 -10.46
N ASP A 117 -20.78 1.57 -10.77
CA ASP A 117 -20.23 0.31 -11.26
C ASP A 117 -19.81 -0.65 -10.14
N GLU A 118 -19.89 -0.21 -8.88
CA GLU A 118 -19.58 -0.99 -7.69
C GLU A 118 -20.83 -1.15 -6.79
N PRO A 119 -20.94 -2.21 -5.96
CA PRO A 119 -22.07 -2.41 -5.06
C PRO A 119 -22.00 -1.50 -3.81
N GLN A 120 -21.74 -0.21 -4.04
CA GLN A 120 -21.67 0.81 -3.00
C GLN A 120 -23.06 1.21 -2.51
N MET A 121 -23.37 0.84 -1.27
CA MET A 121 -24.68 1.11 -0.65
C MET A 121 -24.86 2.54 -0.13
N LYS A 122 -23.78 3.22 0.27
CA LYS A 122 -23.84 4.54 0.92
C LYS A 122 -22.92 5.53 0.22
N ASN A 123 -23.39 6.76 0.04
CA ASN A 123 -22.57 7.83 -0.49
C ASN A 123 -21.41 8.17 0.46
N THR A 124 -20.29 8.53 -0.13
CA THR A 124 -19.08 9.00 0.55
C THR A 124 -19.02 10.51 0.47
N ARG A 125 -18.91 11.18 1.62
CA ARG A 125 -18.73 12.65 1.67
C ARG A 125 -17.32 13.04 1.26
N GLY A 126 -17.18 14.11 0.48
CA GLY A 126 -15.90 14.65 -0.01
C GLY A 126 -14.85 14.84 1.09
N ARG A 127 -15.25 15.42 2.24
CA ARG A 127 -14.36 15.60 3.41
C ARG A 127 -13.71 14.33 3.96
N ASN A 128 -14.28 13.16 3.67
CA ASN A 128 -13.76 11.88 4.17
C ASN A 128 -12.73 11.28 3.20
N LEU A 129 -12.58 11.85 2.00
CA LEU A 129 -11.62 11.43 0.98
C LEU A 129 -10.24 12.03 1.24
N ASP A 130 -10.20 13.30 1.66
CA ASP A 130 -8.98 13.99 2.09
C ASP A 130 -9.21 14.67 3.44
N LYS A 131 -8.53 14.18 4.47
CA LYS A 131 -8.65 14.74 5.83
C LYS A 131 -7.86 16.04 6.01
N LYS A 132 -6.81 16.26 5.20
CA LYS A 132 -5.98 17.47 5.26
C LYS A 132 -6.68 18.63 4.57
N HIS A 133 -7.34 18.35 3.44
CA HIS A 133 -8.07 19.33 2.64
C HIS A 133 -9.55 18.92 2.48
N PRO A 134 -10.39 19.09 3.52
CA PRO A 134 -11.75 18.56 3.53
C PRO A 134 -12.67 19.18 2.47
N GLU A 135 -12.40 20.42 2.06
CA GLU A 135 -13.16 21.17 1.07
C GLU A 135 -12.73 20.87 -0.39
N LYS A 136 -11.61 20.15 -0.61
CA LYS A 136 -11.00 19.95 -1.94
C LYS A 136 -11.98 19.47 -3.01
N TYR A 137 -12.91 18.59 -2.64
CA TYR A 137 -13.90 18.00 -3.54
C TYR A 137 -15.29 18.61 -3.36
N ASN A 138 -15.40 19.83 -2.83
CA ASN A 138 -16.64 20.58 -2.83
C ASN A 138 -16.76 21.41 -4.11
N LEU A 139 -17.99 21.82 -4.44
CA LEU A 139 -18.31 22.48 -5.71
C LEU A 139 -17.45 23.73 -5.95
N GLU A 140 -17.34 24.61 -4.96
CA GLU A 140 -16.57 25.87 -5.06
C GLU A 140 -15.09 25.61 -5.36
N SER A 141 -14.45 24.71 -4.62
CA SER A 141 -13.04 24.35 -4.83
C SER A 141 -12.81 23.61 -6.15
N ILE A 142 -13.78 22.83 -6.62
CA ILE A 142 -13.71 22.20 -7.94
C ILE A 142 -13.74 23.30 -9.01
N ILE A 143 -14.69 24.22 -8.97
CA ILE A 143 -14.79 25.32 -9.96
C ILE A 143 -13.49 26.13 -9.99
N GLU A 144 -13.00 26.58 -8.84
CA GLU A 144 -11.74 27.33 -8.74
C GLU A 144 -10.55 26.55 -9.33
N ARG A 145 -10.50 25.24 -9.12
CA ARG A 145 -9.45 24.38 -9.69
C ARG A 145 -9.61 24.16 -11.19
N LEU A 146 -10.83 24.12 -11.72
CA LEU A 146 -11.06 23.92 -13.16
C LEU A 146 -10.78 25.20 -13.96
N ASP A 147 -11.01 26.37 -13.38
CA ASP A 147 -10.69 27.68 -14.02
C ASP A 147 -9.20 27.83 -14.37
N THR A 148 -8.32 27.01 -13.77
CA THR A 148 -6.88 26.99 -14.06
C THR A 148 -6.49 26.03 -15.20
N ASN A 149 -7.43 25.23 -15.72
CA ASN A 149 -7.15 24.26 -16.77
C ASN A 149 -7.30 24.89 -18.16
N GLU A 150 -6.32 24.68 -19.02
CA GLU A 150 -6.35 25.13 -20.42
C GLU A 150 -6.72 24.00 -21.39
N LEU A 151 -6.67 22.76 -20.90
CA LEU A 151 -6.93 21.55 -21.65
C LEU A 151 -8.43 21.29 -21.85
N SER A 152 -8.83 21.01 -23.09
CA SER A 152 -10.18 20.53 -23.43
C SER A 152 -10.09 19.20 -24.16
N LEU A 153 -10.49 18.12 -23.47
CA LEU A 153 -10.55 16.76 -24.01
C LEU A 153 -11.99 16.32 -24.20
N THR A 154 -12.19 15.40 -25.14
CA THR A 154 -13.48 14.73 -25.29
C THR A 154 -13.76 13.78 -24.12
N VAL A 155 -15.03 13.38 -23.95
CA VAL A 155 -15.41 12.44 -22.88
C VAL A 155 -14.79 11.06 -23.14
N ASP A 156 -14.76 10.61 -24.40
CA ASP A 156 -14.28 9.28 -24.77
C ASP A 156 -12.78 9.12 -24.50
N GLU A 157 -11.96 10.11 -24.88
CA GLU A 157 -10.51 10.14 -24.59
C GLU A 157 -10.22 10.08 -23.08
N VAL A 158 -11.04 10.74 -22.26
CA VAL A 158 -10.89 10.74 -20.80
C VAL A 158 -11.26 9.37 -20.22
N VAL A 159 -12.26 8.68 -20.77
CA VAL A 159 -12.61 7.33 -20.32
C VAL A 159 -11.50 6.35 -20.68
N GLU A 160 -11.04 6.33 -21.93
CA GLU A 160 -9.99 5.43 -22.42
C GLU A 160 -8.70 5.59 -21.60
N ARG A 161 -8.21 6.82 -21.42
CA ARG A 161 -7.01 7.08 -20.62
C ARG A 161 -7.19 6.73 -19.14
N TYR A 162 -8.39 6.86 -18.59
CA TYR A 162 -8.64 6.44 -17.21
C TYR A 162 -8.53 4.92 -17.07
N GLU A 163 -9.04 4.16 -18.04
CA GLU A 163 -8.94 2.71 -18.06
C GLU A 163 -7.48 2.26 -18.18
N GLU A 164 -6.72 2.84 -19.10
CA GLU A 164 -5.27 2.61 -19.23
C GLU A 164 -4.54 2.91 -17.92
N LYS A 165 -4.81 4.08 -17.30
CA LYS A 165 -4.22 4.47 -16.01
C LYS A 165 -4.54 3.45 -14.92
N VAL A 166 -5.78 2.99 -14.84
CA VAL A 166 -6.20 1.99 -13.86
C VAL A 166 -5.47 0.67 -14.08
N ASP A 167 -5.25 0.27 -15.33
CA ASP A 167 -4.53 -0.97 -15.65
C ASP A 167 -3.03 -0.86 -15.34
N VAL A 168 -2.40 0.28 -15.62
CA VAL A 168 -1.02 0.57 -15.18
C VAL A 168 -0.92 0.49 -13.66
N VAL A 169 -1.86 1.09 -12.92
CA VAL A 169 -1.86 1.04 -11.44
C VAL A 169 -2.08 -0.38 -10.91
N LYS A 170 -2.90 -1.20 -11.58
CA LYS A 170 -3.08 -2.61 -11.21
C LYS A 170 -1.80 -3.44 -11.39
N GLN A 171 -1.06 -3.17 -12.46
CA GLN A 171 0.20 -3.85 -12.78
C GLN A 171 1.39 -3.28 -12.00
N ASP A 172 1.21 -2.12 -11.37
CA ASP A 172 2.23 -1.47 -10.56
C ASP A 172 2.56 -2.30 -9.31
N PHE A 173 3.83 -2.68 -9.16
CA PHE A 173 4.32 -3.48 -8.02
C PHE A 173 5.40 -2.74 -7.22
N ASP A 174 5.56 -3.10 -5.95
CA ASP A 174 6.67 -2.63 -5.12
C ASP A 174 7.72 -3.73 -4.93
N TYR A 175 7.28 -4.99 -4.93
CA TYR A 175 8.13 -6.17 -4.91
C TYR A 175 7.76 -7.13 -6.03
N GLN A 176 8.77 -7.68 -6.67
CA GLN A 176 8.66 -8.84 -7.56
C GLN A 176 9.49 -9.98 -6.97
N VAL A 177 8.85 -11.15 -6.82
CA VAL A 177 9.41 -12.29 -6.09
C VAL A 177 9.23 -13.56 -6.90
N THR A 178 10.32 -14.28 -7.12
CA THR A 178 10.24 -15.63 -7.70
C THR A 178 9.82 -16.62 -6.63
N VAL A 179 8.85 -17.46 -6.95
CA VAL A 179 8.35 -18.54 -6.09
C VAL A 179 8.50 -19.84 -6.86
N GLU A 180 9.28 -20.75 -6.30
CA GLU A 180 9.53 -22.05 -6.88
C GLU A 180 8.36 -22.99 -6.63
N LYS A 181 8.18 -23.96 -7.52
CA LYS A 181 7.06 -24.92 -7.47
C LYS A 181 6.84 -25.58 -6.10
N TRP A 182 7.92 -25.88 -5.36
CA TRP A 182 7.83 -26.55 -4.05
C TRP A 182 7.31 -25.64 -2.93
N GLN A 183 7.36 -24.31 -3.11
CA GLN A 183 6.82 -23.33 -2.16
C GLN A 183 5.29 -23.17 -2.31
N ILE A 184 4.75 -23.65 -3.44
CA ILE A 184 3.31 -23.66 -3.74
C ILE A 184 2.71 -24.94 -3.17
N ASP A 185 1.73 -24.78 -2.27
CA ASP A 185 0.99 -25.90 -1.70
C ASP A 185 0.03 -26.51 -2.73
N HIS A 186 -0.88 -25.67 -3.24
CA HIS A 186 -1.78 -26.02 -4.33
C HIS A 186 -2.31 -24.77 -5.04
N MET A 187 -2.87 -24.99 -6.21
CA MET A 187 -3.42 -23.97 -7.09
C MET A 187 -4.93 -24.17 -7.24
N THR A 188 -5.65 -23.07 -7.36
CA THR A 188 -7.09 -23.03 -7.62
C THR A 188 -7.35 -22.18 -8.86
N SER A 189 -8.58 -22.21 -9.39
CA SER A 189 -8.96 -21.35 -10.52
C SER A 189 -8.88 -19.86 -10.22
N ILE A 190 -8.79 -19.46 -8.94
CA ILE A 190 -8.78 -18.07 -8.51
C ILE A 190 -7.42 -17.61 -7.94
N GLY A 191 -6.45 -18.52 -7.74
CA GLY A 191 -5.16 -18.17 -7.16
C GLY A 191 -4.39 -19.33 -6.54
N PHE A 192 -3.36 -18.98 -5.78
CA PHE A 192 -2.30 -19.86 -5.27
C PHE A 192 -2.29 -19.87 -3.75
N TYR A 193 -2.06 -21.05 -3.15
CA TYR A 193 -1.79 -21.18 -1.73
C TYR A 193 -0.30 -21.43 -1.50
N LEU A 194 0.32 -20.60 -0.68
CA LEU A 194 1.74 -20.66 -0.35
C LEU A 194 1.93 -21.01 1.12
N ASN A 195 2.85 -21.93 1.38
CA ASN A 195 3.25 -22.27 2.74
C ASN A 195 4.26 -21.24 3.24
N VAL A 196 3.98 -20.62 4.38
CA VAL A 196 4.86 -19.62 5.01
C VAL A 196 4.96 -19.86 6.52
N ASP A 197 6.14 -19.57 7.05
CA ASP A 197 6.44 -19.57 8.48
C ASP A 197 6.23 -18.16 9.03
N PHE A 198 5.63 -18.06 10.22
CA PHE A 198 5.46 -16.83 10.96
C PHE A 198 6.08 -16.98 12.35
N GLY A 199 7.27 -16.40 12.52
CA GLY A 199 8.06 -16.58 13.75
C GLY A 199 8.60 -18.00 13.90
N ILE A 200 8.88 -18.42 15.13
CA ILE A 200 9.64 -19.65 15.41
C ILE A 200 8.77 -20.91 15.35
N ALA A 201 7.45 -20.79 15.55
CA ALA A 201 6.59 -21.94 15.80
C ALA A 201 5.29 -21.99 15.01
N ASP A 202 4.93 -20.95 14.26
CA ASP A 202 3.66 -20.93 13.53
C ASP A 202 3.91 -21.09 12.04
N ARG A 203 3.31 -22.14 11.48
CA ARG A 203 3.18 -22.33 10.04
C ARG A 203 1.75 -22.04 9.64
N GLY A 204 1.60 -21.55 8.42
CA GLY A 204 0.29 -21.36 7.85
C GLY A 204 0.35 -21.13 6.35
N GLN A 205 -0.84 -21.00 5.79
CA GLN A 205 -1.02 -20.80 4.36
C GLN A 205 -1.46 -19.37 4.07
N ILE A 206 -0.89 -18.78 3.02
CA ILE A 206 -1.36 -17.52 2.45
C ILE A 206 -1.97 -17.78 1.10
N PHE A 207 -3.15 -17.22 0.87
CA PHE A 207 -3.75 -17.17 -0.46
C PHE A 207 -3.30 -15.93 -1.22
N ILE A 208 -2.82 -16.12 -2.44
CA ILE A 208 -2.48 -15.08 -3.41
C ILE A 208 -3.43 -15.19 -4.61
N GLY A 209 -4.16 -14.11 -4.91
CA GLY A 209 -5.04 -14.08 -6.07
C GLY A 209 -4.26 -14.22 -7.38
N GLY A 210 -4.79 -14.98 -8.33
CA GLY A 210 -4.11 -15.29 -9.59
C GLY A 210 -3.72 -14.06 -10.42
N TYR A 211 -4.44 -12.94 -10.27
CA TYR A 211 -4.14 -11.66 -10.90
C TYR A 211 -2.81 -11.01 -10.43
N LYS A 212 -2.15 -11.57 -9.41
CA LYS A 212 -0.84 -11.12 -8.90
C LYS A 212 0.30 -12.06 -9.31
N VAL A 213 0.02 -13.06 -10.14
CA VAL A 213 0.93 -14.17 -10.38
C VAL A 213 1.08 -14.43 -11.86
N ASP A 214 2.32 -14.37 -12.34
CA ASP A 214 2.68 -14.87 -13.66
C ASP A 214 3.28 -16.27 -13.51
N GLN A 215 2.69 -17.27 -14.17
CA GLN A 215 3.26 -18.61 -14.23
C GLN A 215 4.34 -18.68 -15.31
N LEU A 216 5.47 -19.29 -14.96
CA LEU A 216 6.57 -19.56 -15.87
C LEU A 216 6.42 -20.96 -16.49
N GLU A 217 7.02 -21.17 -17.65
CA GLU A 217 6.93 -22.44 -18.38
C GLU A 217 7.49 -23.65 -17.59
N ASN A 218 8.43 -23.40 -16.69
CA ASN A 218 9.04 -24.42 -15.84
C ASN A 218 8.18 -24.80 -14.62
N GLY A 219 7.03 -24.14 -14.41
CA GLY A 219 6.12 -24.36 -13.28
C GLY A 219 6.42 -23.54 -12.03
N ASP A 220 7.43 -22.66 -12.08
CA ASP A 220 7.62 -21.61 -11.08
C ASP A 220 6.67 -20.44 -11.36
N CYS A 221 6.59 -19.49 -10.43
CA CYS A 221 5.82 -18.28 -10.65
C CYS A 221 6.50 -17.01 -10.13
N VAL A 222 6.06 -15.88 -10.68
CA VAL A 222 6.50 -14.56 -10.28
C VAL A 222 5.32 -13.85 -9.60
N LEU A 223 5.54 -13.41 -8.36
CA LEU A 223 4.56 -12.67 -7.57
C LEU A 223 4.83 -11.18 -7.59
N TYR A 224 3.75 -10.40 -7.73
CA TYR A 224 3.76 -8.93 -7.65
C TYR A 224 3.05 -8.45 -6.39
N LEU A 225 3.79 -7.76 -5.51
CA LEU A 225 3.30 -7.37 -4.18
C LEU A 225 3.45 -5.87 -3.95
N LYS A 226 2.49 -5.28 -3.24
CA LYS A 226 2.60 -3.92 -2.68
C LYS A 226 3.17 -3.96 -1.27
N LYS A 227 4.04 -3.01 -0.91
CA LYS A 227 4.78 -2.99 0.37
C LYS A 227 3.87 -3.10 1.59
N ASN A 228 2.81 -2.31 1.61
CA ASN A 228 1.88 -2.20 2.74
C ASN A 228 0.61 -3.05 2.56
N GLU A 229 0.52 -3.84 1.49
CA GLU A 229 -0.56 -4.79 1.34
C GLU A 229 -0.44 -5.88 2.40
N THR A 230 -1.58 -6.32 2.93
CA THR A 230 -1.61 -7.31 4.02
C THR A 230 -2.26 -8.59 3.56
N PHE A 231 -1.57 -9.69 3.81
CA PHE A 231 -1.97 -11.04 3.43
C PHE A 231 -2.37 -11.80 4.68
N ARG A 232 -3.56 -12.41 4.63
CA ARG A 232 -4.07 -13.19 5.76
C ARG A 232 -3.35 -14.52 5.83
N LEU A 233 -2.79 -14.82 7.00
CA LEU A 233 -2.23 -16.13 7.32
C LEU A 233 -3.32 -17.06 7.88
N LEU A 234 -3.50 -18.21 7.25
CA LEU A 234 -4.34 -19.30 7.70
C LEU A 234 -3.51 -20.23 8.57
N SER A 235 -3.59 -20.08 9.89
CA SER A 235 -2.81 -20.88 10.84
C SER A 235 -3.34 -22.31 10.97
N GLU A 236 -2.43 -23.27 11.05
CA GLU A 236 -2.75 -24.68 11.31
C GLU A 236 -3.13 -24.97 12.78
N LYS A 237 -2.70 -24.12 13.73
CA LYS A 237 -2.81 -24.40 15.18
C LYS A 237 -4.01 -23.77 15.87
N GLU A 238 -4.39 -22.55 15.47
CA GLU A 238 -5.50 -21.81 16.10
C GLU A 238 -6.34 -21.06 15.05
N ALA A 239 -7.52 -21.59 14.72
CA ALA A 239 -8.45 -20.94 13.79
C ALA A 239 -8.97 -19.56 14.26
N SER A 240 -8.86 -19.26 15.57
CA SER A 240 -9.35 -18.01 16.17
C SER A 240 -8.38 -16.83 16.06
N PHE A 241 -7.09 -17.06 15.78
CA PHE A 241 -6.10 -16.00 15.64
C PHE A 241 -5.85 -15.69 14.17
N THR A 242 -6.35 -14.54 13.70
CA THR A 242 -6.01 -14.05 12.36
C THR A 242 -4.72 -13.25 12.43
N LYS A 243 -3.65 -13.80 11.85
CA LYS A 243 -2.38 -13.10 11.66
C LYS A 243 -2.29 -12.56 10.23
N TYR A 244 -1.50 -11.52 10.05
CA TYR A 244 -1.28 -10.90 8.74
C TYR A 244 0.22 -10.72 8.51
N LEU A 245 0.63 -10.87 7.26
CA LEU A 245 1.97 -10.53 6.77
C LEU A 245 1.86 -9.35 5.81
N THR A 246 2.81 -8.42 5.88
CA THR A 246 2.88 -7.35 4.88
C THR A 246 3.50 -7.89 3.58
N GLY A 247 3.29 -7.21 2.45
CA GLY A 247 3.95 -7.58 1.19
C GLY A 247 5.46 -7.53 1.29
N HIS A 248 6.02 -6.60 2.07
CA HIS A 248 7.45 -6.58 2.42
C HIS A 248 7.89 -7.88 3.12
N ASP A 249 7.19 -8.28 4.18
CA ASP A 249 7.58 -9.46 4.98
C ASP A 249 7.40 -10.75 4.18
N LEU A 250 6.33 -10.84 3.40
CA LEU A 250 6.07 -11.97 2.52
C LEU A 250 7.15 -12.10 1.44
N ALA A 251 7.52 -10.99 0.79
CA ALA A 251 8.59 -10.99 -0.21
C ALA A 251 9.92 -11.45 0.38
N LYS A 252 10.27 -10.93 1.56
CA LYS A 252 11.48 -11.32 2.28
C LYS A 252 11.47 -12.81 2.64
N GLN A 253 10.37 -13.33 3.17
CA GLN A 253 10.25 -14.75 3.53
C GLN A 253 10.38 -15.69 2.34
N LEU A 254 9.67 -15.39 1.25
CA LEU A 254 9.71 -16.21 0.05
C LEU A 254 11.10 -16.24 -0.59
N GLY A 255 11.82 -15.11 -0.61
CA GLY A 255 13.21 -15.03 -1.06
C GLY A 255 14.19 -15.76 -0.14
N LEU A 256 13.95 -15.76 1.18
CA LEU A 256 14.76 -16.51 2.15
C LEU A 256 14.65 -18.03 1.91
N TYR A 257 13.48 -18.52 1.52
CA TYR A 257 13.23 -19.95 1.30
C TYR A 257 13.99 -20.54 0.12
N ASN A 258 14.01 -19.83 -1.01
CA ASN A 258 14.61 -20.31 -2.25
C ASN A 258 15.96 -19.66 -2.57
N GLY A 259 16.45 -18.75 -1.72
CA GLY A 259 17.71 -18.07 -1.95
C GLY A 259 17.62 -16.89 -2.93
N THR A 260 16.47 -16.64 -3.55
CA THR A 260 16.30 -15.55 -4.53
C THR A 260 16.26 -14.19 -3.85
N VAL A 261 16.74 -13.16 -4.55
CA VAL A 261 16.71 -11.77 -4.07
C VAL A 261 15.47 -11.09 -4.65
N PRO A 262 14.49 -10.70 -3.82
CA PRO A 262 13.34 -9.94 -4.29
C PRO A 262 13.76 -8.65 -4.98
N LEU A 263 13.21 -8.40 -6.16
CA LEU A 263 13.35 -7.10 -6.81
C LEU A 263 12.45 -6.12 -6.08
N LYS A 264 13.06 -5.06 -5.56
CA LYS A 264 12.39 -3.99 -4.82
C LYS A 264 12.40 -2.73 -5.68
N LYS A 265 11.21 -2.15 -5.88
CA LYS A 265 11.01 -0.89 -6.59
C LYS A 265 10.53 0.17 -5.61
N GLU A 266 11.22 1.31 -5.57
CA GLU A 266 10.81 2.42 -4.71
C GLU A 266 9.52 3.08 -5.24
N PRO A 267 8.47 3.28 -4.41
CA PRO A 267 7.18 3.82 -4.88
C PRO A 267 7.26 5.20 -5.56
N VAL A 268 8.29 6.00 -5.24
CA VAL A 268 8.52 7.31 -5.87
C VAL A 268 8.72 7.20 -7.39
N ILE A 269 9.18 6.04 -7.88
CA ILE A 269 9.31 5.76 -9.32
C ILE A 269 7.96 5.83 -10.02
N SER A 270 6.91 5.25 -9.41
CA SER A 270 5.56 5.29 -9.98
C SER A 270 5.04 6.73 -10.01
N THR A 271 5.29 7.50 -8.95
CA THR A 271 4.95 8.94 -8.90
C THR A 271 5.65 9.73 -10.01
N ILE A 272 6.95 9.47 -10.24
CA ILE A 272 7.71 10.14 -11.30
C ILE A 272 7.13 9.78 -12.68
N ASN A 273 6.86 8.49 -12.94
CA ASN A 273 6.26 8.05 -14.21
C ASN A 273 4.91 8.75 -14.45
N GLU A 274 4.01 8.73 -13.47
CA GLU A 274 2.70 9.39 -13.58
C GLU A 274 2.80 10.89 -13.91
N LEU A 275 3.77 11.59 -13.32
CA LEU A 275 3.98 13.02 -13.56
C LEU A 275 4.62 13.31 -14.91
N VAL A 276 5.58 12.49 -15.34
CA VAL A 276 6.18 12.59 -16.69
C VAL A 276 5.12 12.34 -17.75
N ASP A 277 4.30 11.30 -17.60
CA ASP A 277 3.21 11.00 -18.54
C ASP A 277 2.19 12.14 -18.59
N ALA A 278 1.85 12.74 -17.44
CA ALA A 278 0.96 13.90 -17.39
C ALA A 278 1.55 15.14 -18.09
N ILE A 279 2.85 15.42 -17.91
CA ILE A 279 3.53 16.54 -18.56
C ILE A 279 3.62 16.33 -20.07
N ASN A 280 4.04 15.14 -20.51
CA ASN A 280 4.11 14.78 -21.92
C ASN A 280 2.74 14.93 -22.59
N PHE A 281 1.70 14.46 -21.91
CA PHE A 281 0.33 14.60 -22.38
C PHE A 281 -0.11 16.05 -22.55
N LEU A 282 0.17 16.92 -21.57
CA LEU A 282 -0.11 18.35 -21.68
C LEU A 282 0.62 18.96 -22.88
N ALA A 283 1.91 18.62 -23.04
CA ALA A 283 2.73 19.12 -24.14
C ALA A 283 2.23 18.67 -25.52
N GLU A 284 1.80 17.41 -25.66
CA GLU A 284 1.19 16.87 -26.89
C GLU A 284 -0.09 17.62 -27.28
N HIS A 285 -0.82 18.14 -26.30
CA HIS A 285 -2.06 18.92 -26.50
C HIS A 285 -1.80 20.43 -26.57
N GLY A 286 -0.53 20.85 -26.70
CA GLY A 286 -0.15 22.25 -26.84
C GLY A 286 -0.13 23.04 -25.53
N VAL A 287 -0.36 22.40 -24.39
CA VAL A 287 -0.27 23.02 -23.06
C VAL A 287 1.17 22.84 -22.55
N THR A 288 2.03 23.80 -22.83
CA THR A 288 3.46 23.77 -22.42
C THR A 288 3.82 24.83 -21.39
N GLU A 289 2.86 25.65 -20.99
CA GLU A 289 2.97 26.73 -20.00
C GLU A 289 1.63 26.87 -19.26
N GLY A 290 1.50 27.86 -18.38
CA GLY A 290 0.28 28.07 -17.61
C GLY A 290 0.26 27.32 -16.28
N THR A 291 -0.78 27.60 -15.49
CA THR A 291 -0.86 27.14 -14.08
C THR A 291 -0.94 25.62 -13.96
N GLN A 292 -1.67 24.95 -14.85
CA GLN A 292 -1.79 23.50 -14.91
C GLN A 292 -0.44 22.81 -15.18
N PHE A 293 0.28 23.26 -16.21
CA PHE A 293 1.59 22.73 -16.57
C PHE A 293 2.62 22.96 -15.46
N ASN A 294 2.72 24.20 -14.96
CA ASN A 294 3.67 24.58 -13.91
C ASN A 294 3.44 23.80 -12.60
N ASN A 295 2.19 23.43 -12.30
CA ASN A 295 1.87 22.59 -11.14
C ASN A 295 2.42 21.17 -11.31
N MET A 296 2.26 20.55 -12.50
CA MET A 296 2.82 19.23 -12.78
C MET A 296 4.35 19.24 -12.72
N GLU A 297 4.98 20.27 -13.30
CA GLU A 297 6.43 20.47 -13.22
C GLU A 297 6.91 20.60 -11.77
N SER A 298 6.24 21.43 -10.96
CA SER A 298 6.58 21.61 -9.55
C SER A 298 6.44 20.31 -8.75
N ARG A 299 5.40 19.51 -9.03
CA ARG A 299 5.20 18.19 -8.43
C ARG A 299 6.27 17.20 -8.86
N LEU A 300 6.70 17.23 -10.12
CA LEU A 300 7.77 16.38 -10.63
C LEU A 300 9.11 16.72 -9.94
N MET A 301 9.42 18.00 -9.80
CA MET A 301 10.61 18.45 -9.07
C MET A 301 10.57 18.02 -7.59
N ALA A 302 9.42 18.12 -6.93
CA ALA A 302 9.27 17.61 -5.58
C ALA A 302 9.47 16.09 -5.49
N ALA A 303 8.92 15.32 -6.45
CA ALA A 303 9.13 13.87 -6.51
C ALA A 303 10.58 13.47 -6.79
N LEU A 304 11.31 14.26 -7.58
CA LEU A 304 12.76 14.09 -7.79
C LEU A 304 13.54 14.39 -6.50
N GLY A 305 13.16 15.42 -5.74
CA GLY A 305 13.73 15.67 -4.41
C GLY A 305 13.49 14.52 -3.43
N ASP A 306 12.27 13.97 -3.40
CA ASP A 306 11.95 12.77 -2.60
C ASP A 306 12.79 11.56 -3.06
N ALA A 307 13.02 11.40 -4.36
CA ALA A 307 13.86 10.33 -4.90
C ALA A 307 15.33 10.47 -4.48
N GLU A 308 15.87 11.69 -4.46
CA GLU A 308 17.23 11.99 -3.98
C GLU A 308 17.36 11.67 -2.48
N GLU A 309 16.40 12.08 -1.65
CA GLU A 309 16.37 11.73 -0.23
C GLU A 309 16.32 10.20 -0.04
N LYS A 310 15.50 9.49 -0.83
CA LYS A 310 15.43 8.03 -0.78
C LYS A 310 16.74 7.36 -1.19
N LEU A 311 17.42 7.87 -2.22
CA LEU A 311 18.74 7.37 -2.61
C LEU A 311 19.74 7.49 -1.46
N SER A 312 19.76 8.63 -0.77
CA SER A 312 20.61 8.84 0.41
C SER A 312 20.31 7.84 1.54
N ILE A 313 19.03 7.64 1.87
CA ILE A 313 18.60 6.65 2.88
C ILE A 313 19.03 5.23 2.49
N ILE A 314 18.92 4.88 1.21
CA ILE A 314 19.34 3.55 0.72
C ILE A 314 20.87 3.41 0.79
N ASP A 315 21.62 4.47 0.47
CA ASP A 315 23.08 4.49 0.58
C ASP A 315 23.56 4.25 2.03
N ASP A 316 22.97 4.95 3.00
CA ASP A 316 23.24 4.74 4.42
C ASP A 316 22.95 3.29 4.85
N LYS A 317 21.81 2.75 4.41
CA LYS A 317 21.42 1.37 4.71
C LYS A 317 22.37 0.35 4.08
N ILE A 318 22.82 0.57 2.84
CA ILE A 318 23.82 -0.28 2.18
C ILE A 318 25.14 -0.24 2.96
N MET A 319 25.57 0.93 3.44
CA MET A 319 26.76 1.07 4.26
C MET A 319 26.65 0.28 5.57
N GLU A 320 25.53 0.41 6.28
CA GLU A 320 25.26 -0.31 7.52
C GLU A 320 25.27 -1.83 7.29
N LEU A 321 24.49 -2.32 6.32
CA LEU A 321 24.42 -3.74 5.97
C LEU A 321 25.77 -4.29 5.51
N THR A 322 26.57 -3.49 4.80
CA THR A 322 27.93 -3.88 4.39
C THR A 322 28.86 -4.01 5.60
N LYS A 323 28.75 -3.11 6.60
CA LYS A 323 29.52 -3.21 7.84
C LYS A 323 29.12 -4.47 8.62
N ILE A 324 27.82 -4.71 8.80
CA ILE A 324 27.30 -5.91 9.47
C ILE A 324 27.77 -7.18 8.75
N SER A 325 27.68 -7.19 7.42
CA SER A 325 28.14 -8.31 6.59
C SER A 325 29.61 -8.67 6.85
N LYS A 326 30.49 -7.67 6.94
CA LYS A 326 31.92 -7.88 7.22
C LYS A 326 32.14 -8.49 8.61
N LEU A 327 31.48 -7.92 9.63
CA LEU A 327 31.59 -8.41 11.01
C LEU A 327 31.05 -9.86 11.15
N LEU A 328 29.96 -10.20 10.46
CA LEU A 328 29.43 -11.56 10.48
C LEU A 328 30.38 -12.57 9.81
N ILE A 329 30.99 -12.21 8.67
CA ILE A 329 32.02 -13.04 8.03
C ILE A 329 33.23 -13.23 8.96
N GLU A 330 33.67 -12.17 9.63
CA GLU A 330 34.76 -12.26 10.61
C GLU A 330 34.44 -13.24 11.74
N VAL A 331 33.23 -13.16 12.32
CA VAL A 331 32.76 -14.11 13.35
C VAL A 331 32.73 -15.55 12.84
N GLU A 332 32.29 -15.78 11.59
CA GLU A 332 32.29 -17.11 10.97
C GLU A 332 33.72 -17.64 10.74
N SER A 333 34.69 -16.75 10.48
CA SER A 333 36.09 -17.10 10.24
C SER A 333 36.94 -17.29 11.51
N GLY A 334 36.44 -16.85 12.67
CA GLY A 334 37.10 -17.03 13.96
C GLY A 334 36.53 -16.12 15.06
N TYR A 335 36.66 -16.54 16.33
CA TYR A 335 36.16 -15.76 17.47
C TYR A 335 37.04 -14.52 17.73
N SER A 336 36.47 -13.33 17.54
CA SER A 336 37.05 -12.07 18.00
C SER A 336 36.06 -11.35 18.93
N GLN A 337 36.45 -11.19 20.19
CA GLN A 337 35.59 -10.55 21.21
C GLN A 337 35.26 -9.10 20.85
N THR A 338 36.17 -8.39 20.18
CA THR A 338 35.93 -7.03 19.70
C THR A 338 34.88 -6.98 18.59
N THR A 339 34.85 -7.97 17.70
CA THR A 339 33.84 -8.07 16.62
C THR A 339 32.45 -8.34 17.18
N LEU A 340 32.33 -9.13 18.25
CA LEU A 340 31.06 -9.36 18.95
C LEU A 340 30.55 -8.08 19.64
N GLU A 341 31.43 -7.34 20.33
CA GLU A 341 31.09 -6.05 20.94
C GLU A 341 30.64 -5.01 19.90
N GLU A 342 31.23 -5.01 18.70
CA GLU A 342 30.80 -4.14 17.60
C GLU A 342 29.43 -4.53 17.04
N LEU A 343 29.14 -5.82 16.89
CA LEU A 343 27.81 -6.29 16.48
C LEU A 343 26.74 -5.93 17.52
N GLU A 344 27.04 -6.07 18.81
CA GLU A 344 26.14 -5.67 19.90
C GLU A 344 25.86 -4.16 19.89
N LYS A 345 26.88 -3.33 19.65
CA LYS A 345 26.70 -1.86 19.50
C LYS A 345 25.80 -1.49 18.32
N LEU A 346 25.82 -2.30 17.26
CA LEU A 346 24.92 -2.15 16.10
C LEU A 346 23.54 -2.79 16.34
N GLY A 347 23.29 -3.38 17.50
CA GLY A 347 22.02 -4.06 17.81
C GLY A 347 21.80 -5.37 17.06
N VAL A 348 22.87 -5.96 16.49
CA VAL A 348 22.79 -7.18 15.69
C VAL A 348 23.03 -8.39 16.59
N ASN A 349 22.15 -9.38 16.51
CA ASN A 349 22.34 -10.65 17.19
C ASN A 349 23.51 -11.42 16.54
N PRO A 350 24.58 -11.78 17.27
CA PRO A 350 25.72 -12.50 16.70
C PRO A 350 25.40 -13.90 16.14
N LYS A 351 24.21 -14.44 16.43
CA LYS A 351 23.70 -15.70 15.85
C LYS A 351 23.05 -15.53 14.48
N LEU A 352 22.88 -14.30 14.02
CA LEU A 352 22.36 -14.01 12.68
C LEU A 352 23.35 -14.53 11.64
N LYS A 353 22.86 -15.13 10.55
CA LYS A 353 23.75 -15.65 9.50
C LYS A 353 24.06 -14.59 8.48
N TYR A 354 25.25 -14.67 7.87
CA TYR A 354 25.62 -13.80 6.75
C TYR A 354 24.57 -13.82 5.63
N LEU A 355 24.00 -14.99 5.32
CA LEU A 355 23.02 -15.17 4.25
C LEU A 355 21.76 -14.29 4.45
N ASP A 356 21.33 -14.11 5.70
CA ASP A 356 20.13 -13.33 6.06
C ASP A 356 20.32 -11.83 5.76
N ILE A 357 21.55 -11.33 5.90
CA ILE A 357 21.92 -9.94 5.61
C ILE A 357 22.28 -9.76 4.14
N HIS A 358 22.93 -10.76 3.54
CA HIS A 358 23.39 -10.70 2.16
C HIS A 358 22.23 -10.48 1.19
N GLN A 359 21.12 -11.21 1.33
CA GLN A 359 19.95 -11.03 0.47
C GLN A 359 19.36 -9.63 0.57
N GLU A 360 19.22 -9.11 1.79
CA GLU A 360 18.70 -7.75 2.01
C GLU A 360 19.65 -6.70 1.40
N LEU A 361 20.96 -6.86 1.57
CA LEU A 361 21.96 -5.99 0.95
C LEU A 361 21.88 -6.00 -0.58
N GLN A 362 21.72 -7.18 -1.20
CA GLN A 362 21.57 -7.26 -2.66
C GLN A 362 20.26 -6.62 -3.13
N SER A 363 19.16 -6.81 -2.40
CA SER A 363 17.88 -6.18 -2.71
C SER A 363 17.97 -4.66 -2.64
N GLU A 364 18.61 -4.10 -1.61
CA GLU A 364 18.81 -2.65 -1.48
C GLU A 364 19.72 -2.09 -2.57
N LYS A 365 20.81 -2.79 -2.93
CA LYS A 365 21.68 -2.39 -4.06
C LYS A 365 20.92 -2.35 -5.38
N MET A 366 20.06 -3.34 -5.63
CA MET A 366 19.24 -3.37 -6.84
C MET A 366 18.20 -2.24 -6.83
N SER A 367 17.50 -2.04 -5.70
CA SER A 367 16.55 -0.93 -5.52
C SER A 367 17.19 0.41 -5.82
N ARG A 368 18.38 0.67 -5.24
CA ARG A 368 19.18 1.87 -5.51
C ARG A 368 19.48 2.04 -6.98
N LYS A 369 19.93 0.98 -7.66
CA LYS A 369 20.28 1.02 -9.09
C LYS A 369 19.06 1.39 -9.93
N ILE A 370 17.91 0.75 -9.68
CA ILE A 370 16.66 1.03 -10.40
C ILE A 370 16.23 2.49 -10.19
N LEU A 371 16.19 2.94 -8.93
CA LEU A 371 15.79 4.32 -8.61
C LEU A 371 16.75 5.35 -9.22
N LYS A 372 18.06 5.12 -9.10
CA LYS A 372 19.08 6.00 -9.64
C LYS A 372 18.97 6.12 -11.16
N ASN A 373 18.82 5.01 -11.88
CA ASN A 373 18.65 5.02 -13.32
C ASN A 373 17.40 5.81 -13.73
N LYS A 374 16.27 5.61 -13.03
CA LYS A 374 15.03 6.36 -13.31
C LYS A 374 15.21 7.85 -13.05
N PHE A 375 15.88 8.21 -11.96
CA PHE A 375 16.17 9.59 -11.60
C PHE A 375 17.03 10.27 -12.68
N GLU A 376 18.17 9.67 -13.04
CA GLU A 376 19.10 10.22 -14.05
C GLU A 376 18.41 10.36 -15.41
N GLN A 377 17.68 9.33 -15.86
CA GLN A 377 16.91 9.40 -17.10
C GLN A 377 15.91 10.57 -17.10
N THR A 378 15.17 10.75 -16.01
CA THR A 378 14.15 11.81 -15.92
C THR A 378 14.80 13.20 -15.91
N VAL A 379 15.93 13.36 -15.22
CA VAL A 379 16.70 14.61 -15.21
C VAL A 379 17.22 14.94 -16.60
N ASP A 380 17.75 13.95 -17.33
CA ASP A 380 18.22 14.13 -18.70
C ASP A 380 17.06 14.54 -19.63
N GLU A 381 15.91 13.88 -19.53
CA GLU A 381 14.69 14.25 -20.29
C GLU A 381 14.26 15.70 -20.02
N ILE A 382 14.24 16.13 -18.75
CA ILE A 382 13.92 17.52 -18.38
C ILE A 382 14.94 18.50 -18.98
N ASN A 383 16.24 18.18 -18.90
CA ASN A 383 17.28 19.04 -19.46
C ASN A 383 17.11 19.20 -20.98
N THR A 384 16.87 18.10 -21.70
CA THR A 384 16.62 18.15 -23.14
C THR A 384 15.38 18.97 -23.51
N PHE A 385 14.30 18.85 -22.73
CA PHE A 385 13.09 19.65 -22.92
C PHE A 385 13.38 21.15 -22.74
N ASN A 386 14.13 21.51 -21.70
CA ASN A 386 14.51 22.90 -21.42
C ASN A 386 15.42 23.48 -22.51
N GLU A 387 16.37 22.71 -23.03
CA GLU A 387 17.22 23.10 -24.16
C GLU A 387 16.39 23.39 -25.42
N ILE A 388 15.43 22.51 -25.76
CA ILE A 388 14.52 22.71 -26.90
C ILE A 388 13.66 23.96 -26.70
N LYS A 389 13.18 24.19 -25.47
CA LYS A 389 12.39 25.39 -25.14
C LYS A 389 13.22 26.67 -25.30
N ALA A 390 14.46 26.67 -24.83
CA ALA A 390 15.38 27.80 -24.97
C ALA A 390 15.70 28.11 -26.44
N ALA A 391 16.01 27.10 -27.25
CA ALA A 391 16.28 27.27 -28.67
C ALA A 391 15.08 27.88 -29.45
N LYS A 392 13.86 27.42 -29.17
CA LYS A 392 12.64 27.99 -29.75
C LYS A 392 12.44 29.46 -29.39
N LEU A 393 12.78 29.85 -28.16
CA LEU A 393 12.72 31.25 -27.72
C LEU A 393 13.73 32.13 -28.46
N GLU A 394 14.93 31.63 -28.73
CA GLU A 394 15.96 32.34 -29.50
C GLU A 394 15.55 32.51 -30.96
N GLU A 395 15.08 31.46 -31.64
CA GLU A 395 14.58 31.55 -33.01
C GLU A 395 13.42 32.56 -33.17
N ASN A 396 12.52 32.61 -32.19
CA ASN A 396 11.39 33.54 -32.22
C ASN A 396 11.84 35.00 -32.03
N LYS A 397 12.89 35.24 -31.23
CA LYS A 397 13.51 36.57 -31.10
C LYS A 397 14.16 37.01 -32.40
N GLU A 398 14.96 36.15 -33.03
CA GLU A 398 15.61 36.44 -34.32
C GLU A 398 14.59 36.72 -35.44
N LYS A 399 13.50 35.93 -35.52
CA LYS A 399 12.39 36.15 -36.47
C LYS A 399 11.63 37.46 -36.22
N SER A 400 11.58 37.93 -34.96
CA SER A 400 10.93 39.20 -34.60
C SER A 400 11.82 40.42 -34.88
N GLU A 401 13.13 40.27 -34.78
CA GLU A 401 14.12 41.32 -35.07
C GLU A 401 14.36 41.45 -36.59
N GLY A 402 14.38 40.35 -37.33
CA GLY A 402 14.51 40.36 -38.80
C GLY A 402 13.30 40.91 -39.57
N LYS A 403 12.14 41.07 -38.91
CA LYS A 403 10.92 41.70 -39.50
C LYS A 403 10.83 43.21 -39.28
N ARG A 404 11.80 43.83 -38.60
CA ARG A 404 11.84 45.29 -38.33
C ARG A 404 12.73 46.09 -39.31
N ILE A 405 13.10 45.50 -40.46
CA ILE A 405 13.93 46.17 -41.49
C ILE A 405 13.04 46.78 -42.58
#